data_AF-A0A7S0JCC9-F1
#
_entry.id   AF-A0A7S0JCC9-F1
#
_cell.length_a   1.000
_cell.length_b   1.000
_cell.length_c   1.000
_cell.angle_alpha   90.00
_cell.angle_beta   90.00
_cell.angle_gamma   90.00
#
_symmetry.space_group_name_H-M   'P 1'
#
loop_
_entity.id
_entity.type
_entity.pdbx_description
1 polymer ?
#
loop_
_entity_poly.entity_id
_entity_poly.type
_entity_poly.pdbx_seq_one_letter_code
_entity_poly.pdbx_strand_id
1 'polypeptide(L)'
;FYLYQFQLYMVWFWFSYLVVAAALSAVVIFAGLANVAITRANQRKIAELTAYTTNCAVLRDGEWVEAESPKLVPGDVIQLQSDGWVLPADMVLLSGTAIINESSLTGESMPVRKASVPANEAMEYDPKTHARHTLFAGTNILQITADSSEAASGAPRAPPPVTA
;
A
#
# COMPACT_ATOMS: atom_id res chain seq x y z
N PHE A 1 -35.79 6.03 -4.74
CA PHE A 1 -35.93 5.95 -6.21
C PHE A 1 -36.68 4.69 -6.64
N TYR A 2 -36.18 3.48 -6.37
CA TYR A 2 -36.84 2.22 -6.76
C TYR A 2 -38.25 2.00 -6.19
N LEU A 3 -38.54 2.49 -4.98
CA LEU A 3 -39.87 2.41 -4.37
C LEU A 3 -40.93 3.19 -5.19
N TYR A 4 -40.54 4.33 -5.77
CA TYR A 4 -41.43 5.13 -6.62
C TYR A 4 -41.69 4.47 -7.98
N GLN A 5 -40.68 3.79 -8.56
CA GLN A 5 -40.86 2.98 -9.77
C GLN A 5 -41.85 1.83 -9.54
N PHE A 6 -41.76 1.14 -8.39
CA PHE A 6 -42.68 0.08 -8.03
C PHE A 6 -44.15 0.58 -7.93
N GLN A 7 -44.37 1.73 -7.30
CA GLN A 7 -45.70 2.33 -7.17
C GLN A 7 -46.30 2.75 -8.52
N LEU A 8 -45.50 3.32 -9.42
CA LEU A 8 -45.93 3.68 -10.78
C LEU A 8 -46.31 2.45 -11.61
N TYR A 9 -45.58 1.34 -11.48
CA TYR A 9 -45.93 0.08 -12.16
C TYR A 9 -47.24 -0.52 -11.67
N MET A 10 -47.52 -0.43 -10.36
CA MET A 10 -48.81 -0.85 -9.79
C MET A 10 -49.99 -0.07 -10.38
N VAL A 11 -49.83 1.25 -10.56
CA VAL A 11 -50.86 2.09 -11.19
C VAL A 11 -51.05 1.73 -12.66
N TRP A 12 -49.97 1.50 -13.42
CA TRP A 12 -50.08 1.17 -14.84
C TRP A 12 -50.68 -0.21 -15.11
N PHE A 13 -50.44 -1.17 -14.21
CA PHE A 13 -51.09 -2.47 -14.22
C PHE A 13 -52.62 -2.34 -14.04
N TRP A 14 -53.07 -1.44 -13.15
CA TRP A 14 -54.49 -1.17 -12.92
C TRP A 14 -55.21 -0.56 -14.14
N PHE A 15 -54.51 0.23 -14.95
CA PHE A 15 -55.05 0.88 -16.15
C PHE A 15 -54.91 0.04 -17.44
N SER A 16 -54.57 -1.24 -17.35
CA SER A 16 -54.43 -2.17 -18.49
C SER A 16 -53.35 -1.79 -19.53
N TYR A 17 -52.33 -1.02 -19.12
CA TYR A 17 -51.14 -0.71 -19.94
C TYR A 17 -50.03 -1.76 -19.76
N LEU A 18 -50.41 -3.04 -19.83
CA LEU A 18 -49.53 -4.18 -19.54
C LEU A 18 -48.25 -4.19 -20.41
N VAL A 19 -48.37 -3.81 -21.68
CA VAL A 19 -47.25 -3.77 -22.62
C VAL A 19 -46.19 -2.73 -22.20
N VAL A 20 -46.64 -1.54 -21.79
CA VAL A 20 -45.72 -0.44 -21.41
C VAL A 20 -45.06 -0.73 -20.06
N ALA A 21 -45.81 -1.30 -19.11
CA ALA A 21 -45.27 -1.74 -17.82
C ALA A 21 -44.21 -2.84 -18.00
N ALA A 22 -44.47 -3.83 -18.86
CA ALA A 22 -43.51 -4.89 -19.18
C ALA A 22 -42.23 -4.32 -19.81
N ALA A 23 -42.35 -3.42 -20.80
CA ALA A 23 -41.20 -2.78 -21.44
C ALA A 23 -40.33 -1.99 -20.45
N LEU A 24 -40.93 -1.16 -19.58
CA LEU A 24 -40.18 -0.41 -18.58
C LEU A 24 -39.53 -1.31 -17.52
N SER A 25 -40.22 -2.37 -17.09
CA SER A 25 -39.65 -3.33 -16.14
C SER A 25 -38.40 -4.01 -16.71
N ALA A 26 -38.42 -4.38 -17.99
CA ALA A 26 -37.27 -4.97 -18.67
C ALA A 26 -36.08 -4.01 -18.71
N VAL A 27 -36.33 -2.71 -18.99
CA VAL A 27 -35.30 -1.67 -18.97
C VAL A 27 -34.70 -1.49 -17.57
N VAL A 28 -35.53 -1.44 -16.52
CA VAL A 28 -35.04 -1.30 -15.14
C VAL A 28 -34.27 -2.52 -14.67
N ILE A 29 -34.74 -3.73 -15.00
CA ILE A 29 -34.03 -4.98 -14.68
C ILE A 29 -32.68 -4.99 -15.41
N PHE A 30 -32.64 -4.65 -16.69
CA PHE A 30 -31.40 -4.58 -17.46
C PHE A 30 -30.42 -3.56 -16.88
N ALA A 31 -30.89 -2.35 -16.56
CA ALA A 31 -30.09 -1.32 -15.92
C ALA A 31 -29.59 -1.75 -14.53
N GLY A 32 -30.42 -2.45 -13.76
CA GLY A 32 -30.06 -3.02 -12.46
C GLY A 32 -28.95 -4.07 -12.59
N LEU A 33 -29.10 -5.02 -13.52
CA LEU A 33 -28.07 -6.02 -13.81
C LEU A 33 -26.76 -5.37 -14.26
N ALA A 34 -26.83 -4.38 -15.15
CA ALA A 34 -25.66 -3.64 -15.61
C ALA A 34 -24.96 -2.92 -14.45
N ASN A 35 -25.70 -2.24 -13.58
CA ASN A 35 -25.15 -1.57 -12.41
C ASN A 35 -24.49 -2.54 -11.43
N VAL A 36 -25.08 -3.71 -11.19
CA VAL A 36 -24.46 -4.75 -10.34
C VAL A 36 -23.18 -5.28 -10.98
N ALA A 37 -23.19 -5.54 -12.29
CA ALA A 37 -22.00 -5.99 -13.02
C ALA A 37 -20.86 -4.96 -12.96
N ILE A 38 -21.18 -3.68 -13.20
CA ILE A 38 -20.23 -2.57 -13.10
C ILE A 38 -19.69 -2.45 -11.67
N THR A 39 -20.56 -2.49 -10.66
CA THR A 39 -20.14 -2.40 -9.25
C THR A 39 -19.19 -3.53 -8.87
N ARG A 40 -19.50 -4.76 -9.29
CA ARG A 40 -18.66 -5.94 -9.04
C ARG A 40 -17.32 -5.85 -9.77
N ALA A 41 -17.30 -5.33 -11.00
CA ALA A 41 -16.07 -5.09 -11.75
C ALA A 41 -15.20 -4.00 -11.08
N ASN A 42 -15.83 -2.92 -10.59
CA ASN A 42 -15.13 -1.84 -9.89
C ASN A 42 -14.51 -2.33 -8.58
N GLN A 43 -15.21 -3.16 -7.80
CA GLN A 43 -14.67 -3.75 -6.57
C GLN A 43 -13.43 -4.61 -6.83
N ARG A 44 -13.44 -5.41 -7.92
CA ARG A 44 -12.27 -6.23 -8.31
C ARG A 44 -11.07 -5.37 -8.69
N LYS A 45 -11.28 -4.33 -9.49
CA LYS A 45 -10.21 -3.39 -9.87
C LYS A 45 -9.58 -2.70 -8.66
N ILE A 46 -10.39 -2.30 -7.68
CA ILE A 46 -9.87 -1.66 -6.46
C ILE A 46 -9.03 -2.66 -5.64
N ALA A 47 -9.48 -3.91 -5.53
CA ALA A 47 -8.74 -4.96 -4.84
C ALA A 47 -7.39 -5.28 -5.52
N GLU A 48 -7.35 -5.28 -6.86
CA GLU A 48 -6.11 -5.44 -7.62
C GLU A 48 -5.14 -4.27 -7.41
N LEU A 49 -5.64 -3.03 -7.34
CA LEU A 49 -4.82 -1.84 -7.06
C LEU A 49 -4.25 -1.83 -5.63
N THR A 50 -4.91 -2.46 -4.68
CA THR A 50 -4.42 -2.58 -3.30
C THR A 50 -3.41 -3.72 -3.13
N ALA A 51 -3.39 -4.69 -4.04
CA ALA A 51 -2.45 -5.79 -4.05
C ALA A 51 -1.13 -5.41 -4.76
N TYR A 52 -0.53 -4.27 -4.41
CA TYR A 52 0.81 -3.92 -4.90
C TYR A 52 1.83 -4.85 -4.21
N THR A 53 2.12 -5.98 -4.85
CA THR A 53 3.16 -6.91 -4.42
C THR A 53 4.47 -6.49 -5.05
N THR A 54 5.48 -6.20 -4.22
CA THR A 54 6.83 -5.89 -4.72
C THR A 54 7.81 -6.92 -4.21
N ASN A 55 8.75 -7.30 -5.06
CA ASN A 55 9.85 -8.16 -4.68
C ASN A 55 10.90 -7.31 -3.97
N CYS A 56 11.36 -7.81 -2.82
CA CYS A 56 12.33 -7.15 -1.94
C CYS A 56 13.48 -8.14 -1.73
N ALA A 57 14.73 -7.66 -1.81
CA ALA A 57 15.88 -8.46 -1.41
C ALA A 57 15.99 -8.43 0.12
N VAL A 58 15.74 -9.58 0.76
CA VAL A 58 15.77 -9.76 2.22
C VAL A 58 17.00 -10.57 2.61
N LEU A 59 17.66 -10.19 3.70
CA LEU A 59 18.76 -10.93 4.27
C LEU A 59 18.23 -12.05 5.19
N ARG A 60 18.42 -13.31 4.79
CA ARG A 60 18.06 -14.49 5.60
C ARG A 60 19.24 -15.47 5.60
N ASP A 61 19.58 -16.00 6.77
CA ASP A 61 20.72 -16.91 6.95
C ASP A 61 22.06 -16.37 6.41
N GLY A 62 22.22 -15.04 6.36
CA GLY A 62 23.42 -14.37 5.85
C GLY A 62 23.48 -14.21 4.33
N GLU A 63 22.47 -14.67 3.60
CA GLU A 63 22.36 -14.54 2.14
C GLU A 63 21.20 -13.61 1.75
N TRP A 64 21.36 -12.91 0.62
CA TRP A 64 20.31 -12.07 0.06
C TRP A 64 19.36 -12.93 -0.79
N VAL A 65 18.09 -13.00 -0.38
CA VAL A 65 17.05 -13.77 -1.05
C VAL A 65 15.92 -12.84 -1.47
N GLU A 66 15.40 -12.99 -2.68
CA GLU A 66 14.20 -12.28 -3.11
C GLU A 66 12.95 -12.84 -2.42
N ALA A 67 12.21 -11.97 -1.73
CA ALA A 67 10.94 -12.30 -1.10
C ALA A 67 9.85 -11.30 -1.52
N GLU A 68 8.61 -11.78 -1.57
CA GLU A 68 7.45 -10.93 -1.83
C GLU A 68 7.11 -10.09 -0.59
N SER A 69 6.67 -8.84 -0.79
CA SER A 69 6.28 -7.92 0.28
C SER A 69 5.32 -8.50 1.35
N PRO A 70 4.34 -9.38 1.06
CA PRO A 70 3.44 -9.93 2.08
C PRO A 70 4.11 -10.97 2.99
N LYS A 71 5.30 -11.47 2.64
CA LYS A 71 6.05 -12.49 3.39
C LYS A 71 7.11 -11.88 4.32
N LEU A 72 7.18 -10.56 4.40
CA LEU A 72 8.07 -9.84 5.29
C LEU A 72 7.61 -10.00 6.73
N VAL A 73 8.54 -10.33 7.62
CA VAL A 73 8.29 -10.44 9.06
C VAL A 73 9.09 -9.38 9.83
N PRO A 74 8.62 -8.94 11.02
CA PRO A 74 9.39 -8.05 11.86
C PRO A 74 10.77 -8.63 12.16
N GLY A 75 11.83 -7.85 11.89
CA GLY A 75 13.23 -8.28 12.03
C GLY A 75 13.93 -8.62 10.72
N ASP A 76 13.20 -8.76 9.61
CA ASP A 76 13.80 -8.90 8.28
C ASP A 76 14.59 -7.63 7.90
N VAL A 77 15.80 -7.82 7.36
CA VAL A 77 16.64 -6.73 6.83
C VAL A 77 16.52 -6.70 5.31
N ILE A 78 16.17 -5.54 4.76
CA ILE A 78 15.89 -5.40 3.32
C ILE A 78 16.92 -4.46 2.68
N GLN A 79 17.39 -4.81 1.48
CA GLN A 79 18.23 -3.93 0.69
C GLN A 79 17.37 -3.06 -0.24
N LEU A 80 17.54 -1.75 -0.14
CA LEU A 80 16.94 -0.79 -1.07
C LEU A 80 17.82 -0.72 -2.33
N GLN A 81 17.38 -1.32 -3.44
CA GLN A 81 18.18 -1.40 -4.68
C GLN A 81 17.78 -0.40 -5.77
N SER A 82 16.62 0.25 -5.68
CA SER A 82 16.10 1.07 -6.77
C SER A 82 15.49 2.39 -6.30
N ASP A 83 15.79 3.45 -7.03
CA ASP A 83 15.08 4.72 -6.93
C ASP A 83 13.65 4.56 -7.49
N GLY A 84 12.67 5.25 -6.90
CA GLY A 84 11.26 5.16 -7.27
C GLY A 84 10.50 3.99 -6.61
N TRP A 85 11.10 3.33 -5.62
CA TRP A 85 10.48 2.21 -4.93
C TRP A 85 9.43 2.66 -3.90
N VAL A 86 8.26 2.02 -3.91
CA VAL A 86 7.21 2.22 -2.89
C VAL A 86 7.51 1.29 -1.71
N LEU A 87 7.60 1.84 -0.50
CA LEU A 87 7.85 1.03 0.70
C LEU A 87 6.66 0.10 1.01
N PRO A 88 6.86 -1.23 1.10
CA PRO A 88 5.79 -2.19 1.40
C PRO A 88 5.37 -2.22 2.87
N ALA A 89 6.26 -1.82 3.77
CA ALA A 89 6.06 -1.87 5.22
C ALA A 89 6.82 -0.70 5.89
N ASP A 90 6.51 -0.43 7.16
CA ASP A 90 7.27 0.50 7.98
C ASP A 90 8.65 -0.10 8.28
N MET A 91 9.71 0.67 8.04
CA MET A 91 11.09 0.22 8.18
C MET A 91 11.94 1.26 8.88
N VAL A 92 13.03 0.81 9.48
CA VAL A 92 14.04 1.69 10.10
C VAL A 92 15.28 1.70 9.21
N LEU A 93 15.80 2.89 8.92
CA LEU A 93 17.01 3.02 8.12
C LEU A 93 18.23 2.69 8.99
N LEU A 94 18.88 1.56 8.68
CA LEU A 94 20.06 1.08 9.41
C LEU A 94 21.37 1.72 8.93
N SER A 95 21.48 1.99 7.63
CA SER A 95 22.71 2.53 7.02
C SER A 95 22.37 3.42 5.82
N GLY A 96 23.18 4.45 5.57
CA GLY A 96 22.98 5.40 4.48
C GLY A 96 21.94 6.49 4.76
N THR A 97 21.58 7.20 3.69
CA THR A 97 20.55 8.24 3.70
C THR A 97 19.56 8.03 2.56
N ALA A 98 18.29 8.36 2.81
CA ALA A 98 17.23 8.25 1.82
C ALA A 98 16.47 9.57 1.70
N ILE A 99 16.07 9.93 0.49
CA ILE A 99 15.16 11.02 0.22
C ILE A 99 13.82 10.39 -0.18
N ILE A 100 12.77 10.66 0.59
CA ILE A 100 11.45 10.08 0.39
C ILE A 100 10.39 11.14 0.19
N ASN A 101 9.34 10.78 -0.54
CA ASN A 101 8.13 11.56 -0.67
C ASN A 101 7.04 10.99 0.26
N GLU A 102 6.72 11.75 1.30
CA GLU A 102 5.69 11.42 2.29
C GLU A 102 4.30 11.98 1.92
N SER A 103 4.10 12.46 0.68
CA SER A 103 2.81 13.07 0.27
C SER A 103 1.61 12.16 0.47
N SER A 104 1.80 10.83 0.37
CA SER A 104 0.74 9.84 0.64
C SER A 104 0.30 9.82 2.11
N LEU A 105 1.17 10.19 3.05
CA LEU A 105 0.95 10.12 4.49
C LEU A 105 0.65 11.49 5.12
N THR A 106 1.41 12.53 4.75
CA THR A 106 1.30 13.88 5.33
C THR A 106 0.50 14.85 4.45
N GLY A 107 0.33 14.53 3.17
CA GLY A 107 -0.26 15.45 2.18
C GLY A 107 0.71 16.55 1.70
N GLU A 108 1.94 16.57 2.22
CA GLU A 108 2.97 17.52 1.80
C GLU A 108 3.80 16.94 0.65
N SER A 109 3.96 17.69 -0.44
CA SER A 109 4.71 17.25 -1.62
C SER A 109 6.21 17.49 -1.53
N MET A 110 6.70 18.10 -0.44
CA MET A 110 8.13 18.35 -0.28
C MET A 110 8.85 17.07 0.14
N PRO A 111 9.95 16.71 -0.55
CA PRO A 111 10.71 15.53 -0.20
C PRO A 111 11.41 15.70 1.15
N VAL A 112 11.31 14.67 1.99
CA VAL A 112 11.91 14.64 3.33
C VAL A 112 13.16 13.76 3.29
N ARG A 113 14.26 14.26 3.86
CA ARG A 113 15.49 13.49 4.03
C ARG A 113 15.44 12.69 5.33
N LYS A 114 15.70 11.40 5.23
CA LYS A 114 15.83 10.46 6.36
C LYS A 114 17.28 10.00 6.46
N ALA A 115 17.76 9.88 7.69
CA ALA A 115 19.13 9.45 8.00
C ALA A 115 19.10 8.14 8.77
N SER A 116 20.19 7.36 8.68
CA SER A 116 20.34 6.14 9.45
C SER A 116 20.33 6.39 10.97
N VAL A 117 19.89 5.40 11.73
CA VAL A 117 20.00 5.44 13.20
C VAL A 117 21.49 5.41 13.57
N PRO A 118 22.00 6.35 14.38
CA PRO A 118 23.38 6.30 14.83
C PRO A 118 23.64 5.03 15.65
N ALA A 119 24.74 4.34 15.37
CA ALA A 119 25.14 3.06 15.96
C ALA A 119 25.58 3.15 17.44
N ASN A 120 24.89 3.97 18.26
CA ASN A 120 25.14 4.05 19.68
C ASN A 120 24.28 2.99 20.38
N GLU A 121 24.93 1.97 20.94
CA GLU A 121 24.36 0.70 21.45
C GLU A 121 23.37 0.84 22.62
N ALA A 122 23.00 2.07 23.01
CA ALA A 122 22.13 2.38 24.15
C ALA A 122 20.85 3.13 23.79
N MET A 123 20.53 3.30 22.49
CA MET A 123 19.29 3.97 22.09
C MET A 123 18.15 2.96 21.94
N GLU A 124 17.23 2.97 22.91
CA GLU A 124 15.94 2.29 22.81
C GLU A 124 15.14 2.96 21.68
N TYR A 125 14.88 2.23 20.60
CA TYR A 125 14.16 2.77 19.45
C TYR A 125 12.69 2.98 19.83
N ASP A 126 12.32 4.23 20.08
CA ASP A 126 10.92 4.62 20.24
C ASP A 126 10.39 5.25 18.94
N PRO A 127 9.34 4.67 18.32
CA PRO A 127 8.78 5.13 17.05
C PRO A 127 8.22 6.56 17.11
N LYS A 128 7.90 7.10 18.30
CA LYS A 128 7.38 8.47 18.43
C LYS A 128 8.47 9.53 18.40
N THR A 129 9.63 9.21 18.97
CA THR A 129 10.76 10.15 19.09
C THR A 129 11.73 10.04 17.90
N HIS A 130 11.80 8.88 17.24
CA HIS A 130 12.76 8.59 16.16
C HIS A 130 12.17 8.58 14.74
N ALA A 131 11.04 9.27 14.51
CA ALA A 131 10.37 9.32 13.19
C ALA A 131 11.25 9.83 12.03
N ARG A 132 12.39 10.48 12.31
CA ARG A 132 13.40 10.91 11.32
C ARG A 132 14.23 9.77 10.73
N HIS A 133 14.23 8.61 11.39
CA HIS A 133 14.94 7.41 10.97
C HIS A 133 14.00 6.31 10.44
N THR A 134 12.69 6.51 10.60
CA THR A 134 11.64 5.61 10.12
C THR A 134 11.21 6.00 8.71
N LEU A 135 11.08 4.97 7.86
CA LEU A 135 10.45 5.01 6.54
C LEU A 135 9.06 4.39 6.68
N PHE A 136 8.03 5.09 6.23
CA PHE A 136 6.65 4.62 6.38
C PHE A 136 6.16 3.88 5.12
N ALA A 137 5.33 2.87 5.31
CA ALA A 137 4.69 2.12 4.25
C ALA A 137 3.88 3.06 3.32
N GLY A 138 3.95 2.82 2.01
CA GLY A 138 3.24 3.61 1.00
C GLY A 138 3.90 4.95 0.65
N THR A 139 5.05 5.28 1.23
CA THR A 139 5.88 6.41 0.81
C THR A 139 6.80 6.01 -0.35
N ASN A 140 7.12 6.97 -1.22
CA ASN A 140 7.96 6.73 -2.40
C ASN A 140 9.40 7.17 -2.14
N ILE A 141 10.36 6.29 -2.38
CA ILE A 141 11.78 6.62 -2.32
C ILE A 141 12.17 7.31 -3.62
N LEU A 142 12.73 8.51 -3.52
CA LEU A 142 13.20 9.30 -4.66
C LEU A 142 14.68 9.08 -4.93
N GLN A 143 15.48 8.93 -3.88
CA GLN A 143 16.92 8.75 -4.00
C GLN A 143 17.48 8.03 -2.78
N ILE A 144 18.39 7.09 -3.01
CA ILE A 144 19.14 6.38 -1.97
C ILE A 144 20.63 6.73 -2.09
N THR A 145 21.25 7.07 -0.97
CA THR A 145 22.71 7.24 -0.88
C THR A 145 23.25 6.25 0.15
N ALA A 146 24.02 5.27 -0.29
CA ALA A 146 24.68 4.31 0.59
C ALA A 146 25.89 4.94 1.30
N ASP A 147 26.11 4.61 2.57
CA ASP A 147 27.33 5.00 3.28
C ASP A 147 28.52 4.14 2.81
N SER A 148 29.54 4.80 2.28
CA SER A 148 30.72 4.17 1.71
C SER A 148 31.61 3.44 2.73
N SER A 149 31.42 3.65 4.03
CA SER A 149 32.20 2.97 5.08
C SER A 149 31.76 1.51 5.30
N GLU A 150 30.52 1.15 4.99
CA GLU A 150 29.94 -0.17 5.24
C GLU A 150 29.95 -1.07 3.99
N ALA A 151 29.91 -0.47 2.80
CA ALA A 151 30.09 -1.18 1.53
C ALA A 151 31.46 -1.89 1.41
N ALA A 152 32.47 -1.43 2.15
CA ALA A 152 33.80 -2.06 2.19
C ALA A 152 33.92 -3.23 3.18
N SER A 153 32.96 -3.38 4.11
CA SER A 153 33.03 -4.37 5.20
C SER A 153 32.42 -5.74 4.84
N GLY A 154 31.62 -5.82 3.78
CA GLY A 154 31.07 -7.09 3.27
C GLY A 154 30.12 -7.85 4.20
N ALA A 155 29.86 -7.34 5.41
CA ALA A 155 28.98 -7.97 6.39
C ALA A 155 27.87 -7.01 6.80
N PRO A 156 26.58 -7.33 6.52
CA PRO A 156 25.47 -6.60 7.11
C PRO A 156 25.52 -6.80 8.63
N ARG A 157 25.67 -5.69 9.38
CA ARG A 157 25.68 -5.73 10.84
C ARG A 157 24.29 -6.16 11.30
N ALA A 158 24.20 -7.33 11.92
CA ALA A 158 22.93 -7.84 12.43
C ALA A 158 22.33 -6.80 13.40
N PRO A 159 21.04 -6.45 13.27
CA PRO A 159 20.41 -5.55 14.20
C PRO A 159 20.47 -6.14 15.62
N PRO A 160 20.63 -5.30 16.66
CA PRO A 160 20.55 -5.77 18.04
C PRO A 160 19.19 -6.46 18.27
N PRO A 161 19.11 -7.47 19.15
CA PRO A 161 17.88 -8.20 19.40
C PRO A 161 16.80 -7.21 19.86
N VAL A 162 15.69 -7.17 19.12
CA VAL A 162 14.52 -6.38 19.48
C VAL A 162 13.87 -7.06 20.68
N THR A 163 14.19 -6.62 21.90
CA THR A 163 13.45 -7.02 23.10
C THR A 163 12.06 -6.40 23.04
N ALA A 164 11.05 -7.27 23.01
CA ALA A 164 9.63 -6.94 23.09
C ALA A 164 9.24 -6.30 24.43
#